data_AF-B7G097-F1
#
_entry.id   AF-B7G097-F1
#
_cell.length_a   1.000
_cell.length_b   1.000
_cell.length_c   1.000
_cell.angle_alpha   90.00
_cell.angle_beta   90.00
_cell.angle_gamma   90.00
#
_symmetry.space_group_name_H-M   'P 1'
#
loop_
_entity.id
_entity.type
_entity.pdbx_description
1 polymer ?
#
loop_
_entity_poly.entity_id
_entity_poly.type
_entity_poly.pdbx_seq_one_letter_code
_entity_poly.pdbx_strand_id
1 'polypeptide(L)'
;MFRRRGGRRESTASCPNPFNGHDIQGTSTKQVYQRVRSITTFNRRRDLKGIMKFATADDSIHSTYGATEKESKDSTDGELSIKRNIEFKELHIREYARTLGDNPSCSSGPPVSISWEFDPETKIISVDEYEDTRPPRRTHFEMILPRDLRQSMLRKEWDITQLQIAAAVRANIKAKNQRRSTVNNIGKATKIEEMMEKAGKKVRRGFLLKKSTTKEMEELEQKMQEADIARKQEQLDSQMADEYSEEESEPHMDQPYSNVDALSFSSKNQEF
;
A
#
# COMPACT_ATOMS: atom_id res chain seq x y z
N MET A 1 -61.53 -11.48 47.08
CA MET A 1 -61.69 -10.46 46.02
C MET A 1 -60.40 -10.37 45.21
N PHE A 2 -60.50 -10.55 43.88
CA PHE A 2 -59.76 -9.86 42.78
C PHE A 2 -58.24 -9.58 42.95
N ARG A 3 -57.29 -9.89 42.04
CA ARG A 3 -57.28 -10.21 40.60
C ARG A 3 -55.97 -10.95 40.24
N ARG A 4 -56.07 -11.97 39.37
CA ARG A 4 -55.01 -12.41 38.45
C ARG A 4 -54.83 -11.40 37.31
N ARG A 5 -53.59 -11.14 36.88
CA ARG A 5 -53.11 -10.73 35.51
C ARG A 5 -51.60 -10.42 35.63
N GLY A 6 -50.71 -10.79 34.71
CA GLY A 6 -50.90 -11.32 33.37
C GLY A 6 -49.63 -12.00 32.84
N GLY A 7 -49.86 -12.88 31.87
CA GLY A 7 -48.82 -13.59 31.13
C GLY A 7 -48.05 -12.67 30.19
N ARG A 8 -46.74 -12.87 30.17
CA ARG A 8 -45.81 -12.24 29.22
C ARG A 8 -45.65 -13.21 28.05
N ARG A 9 -46.09 -12.74 26.88
CA ARG A 9 -46.03 -13.46 25.60
C ARG A 9 -44.57 -13.66 25.19
N GLU A 10 -44.19 -14.90 24.91
CA GLU A 10 -42.97 -15.26 24.20
C GLU A 10 -43.16 -14.94 22.72
N SER A 11 -42.37 -14.01 22.19
CA SER A 11 -42.28 -13.72 20.77
C SER A 11 -41.08 -14.47 20.19
N THR A 12 -41.31 -15.65 19.65
CA THR A 12 -40.33 -16.36 18.82
C THR A 12 -40.31 -15.73 17.43
N ALA A 13 -39.45 -14.74 17.22
CA ALA A 13 -39.13 -14.24 15.89
C ALA A 13 -38.25 -15.28 15.18
N SER A 14 -38.89 -16.09 14.34
CA SER A 14 -38.25 -16.97 13.37
C SER A 14 -37.53 -16.11 12.32
N CYS A 15 -36.21 -16.14 12.31
CA CYS A 15 -35.40 -15.55 11.25
C CYS A 15 -35.46 -16.45 10.00
N PRO A 16 -35.83 -15.93 8.82
CA PRO A 16 -35.77 -16.71 7.60
C PRO A 16 -34.31 -16.94 7.17
N ASN A 17 -33.98 -18.21 6.92
CA ASN A 17 -32.76 -18.70 6.29
C ASN A 17 -32.60 -18.12 4.88
N PRO A 18 -31.53 -17.36 4.55
CA PRO A 18 -31.20 -17.01 3.18
C PRO A 18 -30.19 -18.00 2.60
N PHE A 19 -30.61 -19.26 2.46
CA PHE A 19 -29.89 -20.27 1.67
C PHE A 19 -30.82 -20.77 0.58
N ASN A 20 -31.07 -19.91 -0.41
CA ASN A 20 -31.53 -20.36 -1.72
C ASN A 20 -30.31 -20.41 -2.64
N GLY A 21 -29.92 -21.63 -2.98
CA GLY A 21 -28.94 -21.92 -4.01
C GLY A 21 -29.45 -21.41 -5.35
N HIS A 22 -28.65 -20.56 -5.98
CA HIS A 22 -28.71 -20.35 -7.41
C HIS A 22 -27.56 -21.11 -8.03
N ASP A 23 -27.94 -22.16 -8.75
CA ASP A 23 -27.14 -22.80 -9.79
C ASP A 23 -26.65 -21.75 -10.78
N ILE A 24 -25.35 -21.44 -10.73
CA ILE A 24 -24.68 -20.74 -11.83
C ILE A 24 -23.93 -21.80 -12.62
N GLN A 25 -24.57 -22.20 -13.72
CA GLN A 25 -23.98 -23.01 -14.77
C GLN A 25 -22.67 -22.37 -15.26
N GLY A 26 -21.70 -23.24 -15.50
CA GLY A 26 -20.33 -22.86 -15.80
C GLY A 26 -20.18 -22.00 -17.05
N THR A 27 -19.46 -20.90 -16.88
CA THR A 27 -18.77 -20.24 -17.99
C THR A 27 -17.29 -20.56 -17.90
N SER A 28 -16.84 -21.38 -18.85
CA SER A 28 -15.46 -21.71 -19.16
C SER A 28 -14.59 -20.45 -19.31
N THR A 29 -13.76 -20.14 -18.31
CA THR A 29 -12.67 -19.16 -18.44
C THR A 29 -11.36 -19.87 -18.81
N LYS A 30 -11.39 -20.64 -19.91
CA LYS A 30 -10.21 -20.95 -20.70
C LYS A 30 -10.17 -19.94 -21.84
N GLN A 31 -9.50 -18.79 -21.67
CA GLN A 31 -8.96 -17.93 -22.74
C GLN A 31 -8.53 -16.53 -22.21
N VAL A 32 -7.57 -16.45 -21.27
CA VAL A 32 -6.78 -15.21 -21.07
C VAL A 32 -5.35 -15.55 -20.63
N TYR A 33 -4.66 -16.40 -21.39
CA TYR A 33 -3.23 -16.67 -21.18
C TYR A 33 -2.45 -16.59 -22.49
N GLN A 34 -2.61 -15.49 -23.22
CA GLN A 34 -1.73 -15.15 -24.34
C GLN A 34 -1.62 -13.63 -24.48
N ARG A 35 -0.69 -13.00 -23.75
CA ARG A 35 0.08 -11.81 -24.18
C ARG A 35 0.88 -11.22 -23.02
N VAL A 36 2.09 -11.73 -22.81
CA VAL A 36 3.32 -10.93 -22.74
C VAL A 36 4.51 -11.89 -22.76
N ARG A 37 4.97 -12.21 -23.97
CA ARG A 37 6.32 -12.71 -24.22
C ARG A 37 6.95 -11.76 -25.23
N SER A 38 7.80 -10.86 -24.74
CA SER A 38 9.02 -10.39 -25.42
C SER A 38 9.62 -9.19 -24.65
N ILE A 39 10.31 -9.48 -23.56
CA ILE A 39 11.49 -8.68 -23.20
C ILE A 39 12.65 -9.65 -23.16
N THR A 40 13.31 -9.73 -24.31
CA THR A 40 14.61 -10.37 -24.49
C THR A 40 15.65 -9.62 -23.67
N THR A 41 16.21 -10.35 -22.70
CA THR A 41 17.63 -10.35 -22.30
C THR A 41 18.33 -9.00 -22.11
N PHE A 42 18.51 -8.61 -20.85
CA PHE A 42 19.69 -7.86 -20.44
C PHE A 42 20.42 -8.63 -19.33
N ASN A 43 21.16 -9.65 -19.76
CA ASN A 43 22.17 -10.30 -18.93
C ASN A 43 23.33 -9.31 -18.72
N ARG A 44 23.34 -8.63 -17.57
CA ARG A 44 24.58 -8.08 -17.01
C ARG A 44 24.67 -8.47 -15.55
N ARG A 45 25.45 -9.53 -15.31
CA ARG A 45 25.97 -9.91 -14.00
C ARG A 45 26.59 -8.68 -13.34
N ARG A 46 26.00 -8.28 -12.22
CA ARG A 46 26.75 -7.79 -11.07
C ARG A 46 26.25 -8.62 -9.91
N ASP A 47 27.11 -9.51 -9.43
CA ASP A 47 26.90 -10.28 -8.21
C ASP A 47 26.91 -9.33 -7.01
N LEU A 48 25.83 -8.58 -6.83
CA LEU A 48 25.50 -8.00 -5.55
C LEU A 48 24.88 -9.12 -4.75
N LYS A 49 25.67 -9.73 -3.86
CA LYS A 49 25.18 -10.66 -2.83
C LYS A 49 24.20 -9.90 -1.93
N GLY A 50 22.95 -9.82 -2.37
CA GLY A 50 21.83 -9.39 -1.54
C GLY A 50 21.75 -10.30 -0.32
N ILE A 51 21.76 -9.69 0.86
CA ILE A 51 21.72 -10.38 2.17
C ILE A 51 20.39 -11.13 2.38
N MET A 52 19.41 -10.93 1.48
CA MET A 52 18.11 -11.59 1.50
C MET A 52 17.91 -12.36 0.20
N LYS A 53 18.13 -13.67 0.24
CA LYS A 53 17.75 -14.58 -0.85
C LYS A 53 16.26 -14.88 -0.68
N PHE A 54 15.42 -14.28 -1.52
CA PHE A 54 14.02 -14.68 -1.61
C PHE A 54 13.95 -15.92 -2.49
N ALA A 55 13.72 -17.08 -1.86
CA ALA A 55 13.25 -18.26 -2.57
C ALA A 55 11.76 -18.06 -2.88
N THR A 56 11.34 -18.36 -4.11
CA THR A 56 9.91 -18.40 -4.39
C THR A 56 9.26 -19.56 -3.61
N ALA A 57 7.95 -19.52 -3.42
CA ALA A 57 7.25 -20.63 -2.76
C ALA A 57 7.48 -21.97 -3.50
N ASP A 58 7.60 -21.91 -4.83
CA ASP A 58 7.93 -23.04 -5.69
C ASP A 58 9.37 -23.54 -5.43
N ASP A 59 10.35 -22.61 -5.35
CA ASP A 59 11.73 -22.95 -4.98
C ASP A 59 11.83 -23.55 -3.58
N SER A 60 10.94 -23.17 -2.64
CA SER A 60 10.91 -23.74 -1.29
C SER A 60 10.23 -25.10 -1.23
N ILE A 61 9.26 -25.37 -2.10
CA ILE A 61 8.60 -26.68 -2.25
C ILE A 61 9.56 -27.68 -2.94
N HIS A 62 10.35 -27.19 -3.89
CA HIS A 62 11.35 -27.96 -4.61
C HIS A 62 12.75 -27.90 -3.99
N SER A 63 12.95 -27.08 -2.95
CA SER A 63 14.13 -27.15 -2.10
C SER A 63 14.05 -28.47 -1.35
N THR A 64 14.83 -29.44 -1.81
CA THR A 64 15.08 -30.71 -1.16
C THR A 64 15.84 -30.46 0.14
N TYR A 65 15.15 -29.92 1.14
CA TYR A 65 15.66 -29.84 2.50
C TYR A 65 15.84 -31.28 3.01
N GLY A 66 17.05 -31.82 2.85
CA GLY A 66 17.42 -33.16 3.31
C GLY A 66 17.41 -34.28 2.26
N ALA A 67 17.07 -34.05 0.99
CA ALA A 67 17.27 -35.07 -0.05
C ALA A 67 18.60 -34.83 -0.76
N THR A 68 19.68 -35.40 -0.23
CA THR A 68 20.86 -35.68 -1.05
C THR A 68 20.47 -36.77 -2.03
N GLU A 69 20.13 -36.39 -3.26
CA GLU A 69 20.15 -37.30 -4.40
C GLU A 69 21.60 -37.77 -4.59
N LYS A 70 21.90 -38.95 -4.04
CA LYS A 70 23.08 -39.73 -4.44
C LYS A 70 22.72 -40.42 -5.75
N GLU A 71 22.98 -39.76 -6.87
CA GLU A 71 23.37 -40.52 -8.06
C GLU A 71 24.82 -40.98 -7.86
N SER A 72 24.96 -42.30 -7.88
CA SER A 72 26.18 -43.07 -7.73
C SER A 72 27.25 -42.72 -8.76
N LYS A 73 28.46 -42.42 -8.29
CA LYS A 73 29.67 -42.89 -8.96
C LYS A 73 30.61 -43.53 -7.95
N ASP A 74 30.82 -44.80 -8.22
CA ASP A 74 31.78 -45.73 -7.66
C ASP A 74 33.16 -45.07 -7.48
N SER A 75 33.57 -44.93 -6.22
CA SER A 75 34.94 -44.66 -5.81
C SER A 75 35.04 -45.10 -4.35
N THR A 76 35.60 -46.29 -4.18
CA THR A 76 36.18 -46.82 -2.96
C THR A 76 36.93 -45.76 -2.17
N ASP A 77 36.32 -45.26 -1.10
CA ASP A 77 36.94 -45.03 0.21
C ASP A 77 35.82 -44.78 1.21
N GLY A 78 35.77 -45.63 2.25
CA GLY A 78 34.65 -45.80 3.17
C GLY A 78 34.49 -44.66 4.17
N GLU A 79 34.16 -43.46 3.68
CA GLU A 79 33.71 -42.37 4.54
C GLU A 79 32.24 -42.61 4.89
N LEU A 80 32.01 -43.10 6.11
CA LEU A 80 30.69 -43.33 6.68
C LEU A 80 29.89 -42.01 6.60
N SER A 81 29.01 -41.89 5.60
CA SER A 81 28.07 -40.78 5.54
C SER A 81 27.27 -40.79 6.84
N ILE A 82 27.53 -39.82 7.72
CA ILE A 82 26.89 -39.72 9.03
C ILE A 82 25.39 -39.59 8.78
N LYS A 83 24.64 -40.67 9.02
CA LYS A 83 23.19 -40.65 9.01
C LYS A 83 22.76 -39.76 10.16
N ARG A 84 22.30 -38.55 9.85
CA ARG A 84 21.73 -37.64 10.85
C ARG A 84 20.34 -38.16 11.17
N ASN A 85 20.21 -38.94 12.23
CA ASN A 85 18.92 -39.29 12.78
C ASN A 85 18.52 -38.22 13.81
N ILE A 86 17.28 -37.75 13.73
CA ILE A 86 16.72 -36.81 14.70
C ILE A 86 15.73 -37.62 15.53
N GLU A 87 15.98 -37.68 16.83
CA GLU A 87 15.13 -38.37 17.80
C GLU A 87 14.63 -37.36 18.83
N PHE A 88 13.37 -37.50 19.23
CA PHE A 88 12.77 -36.74 20.32
C PHE A 88 12.66 -37.66 21.52
N LYS A 89 13.38 -37.33 22.60
CA LYS A 89 13.45 -38.18 23.79
C LYS A 89 12.42 -37.78 24.85
N GLU A 90 12.42 -36.50 25.22
CA GLU A 90 11.70 -35.98 26.38
C GLU A 90 10.87 -34.75 26.01
N LEU A 91 9.68 -34.66 26.59
CA LEU A 91 8.76 -33.52 26.52
C LEU A 91 8.83 -32.75 27.83
N HIS A 92 9.06 -31.44 27.73
CA HIS A 92 9.04 -30.53 28.86
C HIS A 92 7.75 -29.71 28.82
N ILE A 93 6.80 -30.03 29.70
CA ILE A 93 5.51 -29.37 29.78
C ILE A 93 5.60 -28.23 30.79
N ARG A 94 5.35 -27.00 30.33
CA ARG A 94 5.32 -25.78 31.16
C ARG A 94 3.89 -25.31 31.35
N GLU A 95 3.52 -25.02 32.58
CA GLU A 95 2.21 -24.47 32.93
C GLU A 95 2.32 -22.96 33.14
N TYR A 96 1.52 -22.19 32.41
CA TYR A 96 1.53 -20.73 32.47
C TYR A 96 0.31 -20.20 33.20
N ALA A 97 0.50 -19.14 33.99
CA ALA A 97 -0.62 -18.43 34.60
C ALA A 97 -1.53 -17.83 33.50
N ARG A 98 -2.84 -17.79 33.75
CA ARG A 98 -3.80 -17.16 32.84
C ARG A 98 -4.01 -15.70 33.22
N THR A 99 -4.18 -14.83 32.23
CA THR A 99 -4.38 -13.39 32.44
C THR A 99 -5.36 -12.80 31.43
N LEU A 100 -5.72 -11.53 31.60
CA LEU A 100 -6.48 -10.77 30.60
C LEU A 100 -5.64 -10.57 29.35
N GLY A 101 -6.18 -10.96 28.20
CA GLY A 101 -5.55 -10.75 26.91
C GLY A 101 -5.98 -9.46 26.21
N ASP A 102 -5.52 -9.32 24.97
CA ASP A 102 -5.85 -8.23 24.04
C ASP A 102 -6.33 -8.76 22.67
N ASN A 103 -6.69 -10.05 22.59
CA ASN A 103 -7.09 -10.70 21.35
C ASN A 103 -8.44 -10.13 20.83
N PRO A 104 -8.46 -9.37 19.73
CA PRO A 104 -9.68 -8.75 19.22
C PRO A 104 -10.52 -9.74 18.41
N SER A 105 -10.09 -10.98 18.19
CA SER A 105 -10.89 -12.02 17.53
C SER A 105 -11.86 -12.72 18.49
N CYS A 106 -11.74 -12.47 19.80
CA CYS A 106 -12.67 -13.02 20.79
C CYS A 106 -14.10 -12.54 20.50
N SER A 107 -15.06 -13.45 20.28
CA SER A 107 -16.44 -13.09 19.86
C SER A 107 -17.14 -12.17 20.88
N SER A 108 -17.12 -12.55 22.16
CA SER A 108 -17.76 -11.82 23.26
C SER A 108 -17.01 -12.01 24.59
N GLY A 109 -17.21 -11.09 25.54
CA GLY A 109 -16.60 -11.18 26.88
C GLY A 109 -15.08 -10.94 26.90
N PRO A 110 -14.43 -11.15 28.06
CA PRO A 110 -13.01 -10.85 28.23
C PRO A 110 -12.12 -11.83 27.47
N PRO A 111 -11.13 -11.35 26.69
CA PRO A 111 -10.10 -12.23 26.14
C PRO A 111 -9.27 -12.85 27.28
N VAL A 112 -8.92 -14.13 27.13
CA VAL A 112 -7.97 -14.82 28.03
C VAL A 112 -6.66 -14.99 27.26
N SER A 113 -5.55 -14.76 27.95
CA SER A 113 -4.19 -15.00 27.46
C SER A 113 -3.40 -15.80 28.49
N ILE A 114 -2.25 -16.32 28.06
CA ILE A 114 -1.21 -16.81 28.96
C ILE A 114 -0.32 -15.65 29.40
N SER A 115 0.13 -15.70 30.64
CA SER A 115 1.15 -14.80 31.21
C SER A 115 2.55 -15.25 30.78
N TRP A 116 3.55 -14.42 31.08
CA TRP A 116 4.96 -14.78 30.93
C TRP A 116 5.47 -15.67 32.07
N GLU A 117 4.80 -15.59 33.21
CA GLU A 117 5.09 -16.39 34.39
C GLU A 117 4.60 -17.83 34.20
N PHE A 118 5.50 -18.78 34.44
CA PHE A 118 5.23 -20.21 34.41
C PHE A 118 5.64 -20.86 35.72
N ASP A 119 5.04 -22.00 36.02
CA ASP A 119 5.40 -22.81 37.18
C ASP A 119 6.81 -23.38 37.00
N PRO A 120 7.76 -23.10 37.92
CA PRO A 120 9.09 -23.71 37.89
C PRO A 120 9.06 -25.24 37.90
N GLU A 121 8.01 -25.85 38.44
CA GLU A 121 7.82 -27.31 38.45
C GLU A 121 7.38 -27.81 37.07
N THR A 122 8.33 -27.87 36.13
CA THR A 122 8.06 -28.38 34.78
C THR A 122 7.92 -29.89 34.80
N LYS A 123 6.83 -30.42 34.24
CA LYS A 123 6.65 -31.86 34.07
C LYS A 123 7.50 -32.36 32.89
N ILE A 124 8.39 -33.29 33.17
CA ILE A 124 9.21 -33.98 32.16
C ILE A 124 8.65 -35.38 31.97
N ILE A 125 8.31 -35.75 30.73
CA ILE A 125 7.77 -37.06 30.37
C ILE A 125 8.44 -37.54 29.08
N SER A 126 8.68 -38.84 28.93
CA SER A 126 9.20 -39.37 27.67
C SER A 126 8.15 -39.23 26.55
N VAL A 127 8.60 -39.12 25.31
CA VAL A 127 7.68 -39.01 24.15
C VAL A 127 6.80 -40.25 24.05
N ASP A 128 7.38 -41.44 24.21
CA ASP A 128 6.67 -42.72 24.13
C ASP A 128 5.59 -42.83 25.20
N GLU A 129 5.93 -42.53 26.47
CA GLU A 129 4.96 -42.54 27.58
C GLU A 129 3.82 -41.54 27.37
N TYR A 130 4.12 -40.37 26.81
CA TYR A 130 3.09 -39.38 26.50
C TYR A 130 2.14 -39.87 25.41
N GLU A 131 2.63 -40.45 24.32
CA GLU A 131 1.77 -40.94 23.23
C GLU A 131 0.96 -42.17 23.64
N ASP A 132 1.51 -43.06 24.49
CA ASP A 132 0.80 -44.22 25.03
C ASP A 132 -0.37 -43.82 25.95
N THR A 133 -0.22 -42.73 26.70
CA THR A 133 -1.22 -42.26 27.67
C THR A 133 -2.12 -41.15 27.14
N ARG A 134 -1.88 -40.68 25.91
CA ARG A 134 -2.55 -39.51 25.36
C ARG A 134 -4.05 -39.76 25.16
N PRO A 135 -4.93 -38.87 25.66
CA PRO A 135 -6.36 -38.97 25.37
C PRO A 135 -6.64 -38.67 23.87
N PRO A 136 -7.80 -39.08 23.35
CA PRO A 136 -8.22 -38.75 21.99
C PRO A 136 -8.14 -37.24 21.71
N ARG A 137 -7.87 -36.89 20.44
CA ARG A 137 -7.79 -35.49 20.04
C ARG A 137 -9.14 -34.79 20.29
N ARG A 138 -9.07 -33.63 20.94
CA ARG A 138 -10.24 -32.79 21.21
C ARG A 138 -10.91 -32.34 19.91
N THR A 139 -12.24 -32.31 19.93
CA THR A 139 -13.02 -31.75 18.83
C THR A 139 -12.92 -30.22 18.81
N HIS A 140 -13.28 -29.59 17.68
CA HIS A 140 -13.27 -28.13 17.58
C HIS A 140 -14.11 -27.44 18.67
N PHE A 141 -15.27 -28.03 19.03
CA PHE A 141 -16.14 -27.47 20.07
C PHE A 141 -15.54 -27.57 21.47
N GLU A 142 -14.80 -28.64 21.77
CA GLU A 142 -14.09 -28.82 23.05
C GLU A 142 -12.89 -27.89 23.20
N MET A 143 -12.38 -27.35 22.09
CA MET A 143 -11.32 -26.34 22.10
C MET A 143 -11.86 -24.91 22.31
N ILE A 144 -13.18 -24.70 22.20
CA ILE A 144 -13.79 -23.38 22.41
C ILE A 144 -14.03 -23.16 23.90
N LEU A 145 -13.50 -22.06 24.42
CA LEU A 145 -13.74 -21.64 25.79
C LEU A 145 -14.94 -20.67 25.89
N PRO A 146 -16.10 -21.09 26.44
CA PRO A 146 -17.29 -20.24 26.52
C PRO A 146 -17.07 -18.95 27.30
N ARG A 147 -17.85 -17.91 26.98
CA ARG A 147 -17.76 -16.59 27.63
C ARG A 147 -17.85 -16.68 29.15
N ASP A 148 -18.86 -17.38 29.65
CA ASP A 148 -19.15 -17.40 31.08
C ASP A 148 -18.07 -18.16 31.83
N LEU A 149 -17.52 -19.23 31.22
CA LEU A 149 -16.38 -19.96 31.75
C LEU A 149 -15.11 -19.10 31.79
N ARG A 150 -14.82 -18.33 30.73
CA ARG A 150 -13.71 -17.36 30.74
C ARG A 150 -13.84 -16.35 31.86
N GLN A 151 -15.02 -15.76 32.02
CA GLN A 151 -15.26 -14.76 33.06
C GLN A 151 -15.20 -15.38 34.46
N SER A 152 -15.72 -16.59 34.66
CA SER A 152 -15.64 -17.27 35.95
C SER A 152 -14.21 -17.63 36.31
N MET A 153 -13.42 -18.15 35.36
CA MET A 153 -12.01 -18.48 35.55
C MET A 153 -11.24 -17.23 35.96
N LEU A 154 -11.29 -16.16 35.18
CA LEU A 154 -10.55 -14.93 35.47
C LEU A 154 -10.92 -14.32 36.84
N ARG A 155 -12.20 -14.41 37.24
CA ARG A 155 -12.65 -13.85 38.53
C ARG A 155 -12.36 -14.72 39.74
N LYS A 156 -12.49 -16.05 39.60
CA LYS A 156 -12.43 -16.99 40.73
C LYS A 156 -11.03 -17.55 40.96
N GLU A 157 -10.27 -17.74 39.89
CA GLU A 157 -8.96 -18.41 39.93
C GLU A 157 -7.80 -17.40 39.86
N TRP A 158 -8.00 -16.20 39.28
CA TRP A 158 -6.93 -15.18 39.10
C TRP A 158 -7.26 -13.82 39.72
N ASP A 159 -8.30 -13.72 40.56
CA ASP A 159 -8.70 -12.50 41.27
C ASP A 159 -8.85 -11.23 40.42
N ILE A 160 -9.16 -11.41 39.13
CA ILE A 160 -9.32 -10.28 38.22
C ILE A 160 -10.64 -9.59 38.52
N THR A 161 -10.55 -8.30 38.82
CA THR A 161 -11.71 -7.49 39.16
C THR A 161 -12.65 -7.32 37.97
N GLN A 162 -13.94 -7.17 38.26
CA GLN A 162 -14.94 -6.91 37.22
C GLN A 162 -14.66 -5.61 36.44
N LEU A 163 -14.03 -4.63 37.09
CA LEU A 163 -13.61 -3.38 36.47
C LEU A 163 -12.51 -3.59 35.42
N GLN A 164 -11.48 -4.38 35.75
CA GLN A 164 -10.42 -4.76 34.81
C GLN A 164 -10.97 -5.53 33.62
N ILE A 165 -11.86 -6.50 33.87
CA ILE A 165 -12.58 -7.25 32.82
C ILE A 165 -13.31 -6.28 31.88
N ALA A 166 -14.07 -5.33 32.44
CA ALA A 166 -14.81 -4.34 31.64
C ALA A 166 -13.87 -3.41 30.84
N ALA A 167 -12.72 -3.04 31.40
CA ALA A 167 -11.70 -2.25 30.70
C ALA A 167 -11.13 -3.03 29.51
N ALA A 168 -10.73 -4.29 29.71
CA ALA A 168 -10.18 -5.14 28.65
C ALA A 168 -11.21 -5.39 27.53
N VAL A 169 -12.48 -5.64 27.87
CA VAL A 169 -13.55 -5.79 26.87
C VAL A 169 -13.72 -4.52 26.04
N ARG A 170 -13.71 -3.34 26.67
CA ARG A 170 -13.80 -2.05 25.95
C ARG A 170 -12.61 -1.82 25.03
N ALA A 171 -11.39 -2.13 25.48
CA ALA A 171 -10.18 -2.04 24.68
C ALA A 171 -10.25 -2.96 23.44
N ASN A 172 -10.71 -4.20 23.63
CA ASN A 172 -10.90 -5.15 22.53
C ASN A 172 -11.94 -4.69 21.51
N ILE A 173 -13.08 -4.16 21.97
CA ILE A 173 -14.11 -3.61 21.07
C ILE A 173 -13.55 -2.44 20.27
N LYS A 174 -12.76 -1.57 20.91
CA LYS A 174 -12.06 -0.47 20.22
C LYS A 174 -11.11 -1.01 19.14
N ALA A 175 -10.28 -2.01 19.46
CA ALA A 175 -9.37 -2.63 18.50
C ALA A 175 -10.11 -3.30 17.33
N LYS A 176 -11.23 -3.99 17.58
CA LYS A 176 -12.12 -4.55 16.55
C LYS A 176 -12.66 -3.47 15.62
N ASN A 177 -13.16 -2.38 16.19
CA ASN A 177 -13.74 -1.28 15.41
C ASN A 177 -12.70 -0.58 14.55
N GLN A 178 -11.49 -0.38 15.09
CA GLN A 178 -10.35 0.15 14.34
C GLN A 178 -9.99 -0.76 13.15
N ARG A 179 -9.84 -2.08 13.39
CA ARG A 179 -9.55 -3.04 12.31
C ARG A 179 -10.64 -3.04 11.23
N ARG A 180 -11.93 -3.01 11.64
CA ARG A 180 -13.06 -2.91 10.70
C ARG A 180 -12.99 -1.62 9.88
N SER A 181 -12.66 -0.49 10.51
CA SER A 181 -12.48 0.78 9.80
C SER A 181 -11.33 0.70 8.80
N THR A 182 -10.20 0.10 9.15
CA THR A 182 -9.06 -0.05 8.24
C THR A 182 -9.43 -0.90 7.03
N VAL A 183 -10.07 -2.05 7.22
CA VAL A 183 -10.53 -2.91 6.11
C VAL A 183 -11.51 -2.17 5.21
N ASN A 184 -12.48 -1.46 5.79
CA ASN A 184 -13.44 -0.67 5.02
C ASN A 184 -12.79 0.50 4.26
N ASN A 185 -11.75 1.10 4.83
CA ASN A 185 -11.04 2.23 4.22
C ASN A 185 -10.08 1.77 3.13
N ILE A 186 -9.39 0.63 3.26
CA ILE A 186 -8.51 0.08 2.20
C ILE A 186 -9.28 -0.11 0.89
N GLY A 187 -10.48 -0.70 0.96
CA GLY A 187 -11.32 -0.92 -0.22
C GLY A 187 -11.91 0.36 -0.83
N LYS A 188 -11.96 1.47 -0.08
CA LYS A 188 -12.44 2.77 -0.56
C LYS A 188 -11.29 3.64 -1.08
N ALA A 189 -10.17 3.66 -0.37
CA ALA A 189 -8.98 4.42 -0.74
C ALA A 189 -8.43 3.96 -2.09
N THR A 190 -8.33 2.65 -2.31
CA THR A 190 -7.96 2.07 -3.62
C THR A 190 -8.92 2.47 -4.74
N LYS A 191 -10.23 2.43 -4.50
CA LYS A 191 -11.23 2.88 -5.49
C LYS A 191 -11.16 4.38 -5.75
N ILE A 192 -10.96 5.19 -4.73
CA ILE A 192 -10.82 6.65 -4.85
C ILE A 192 -9.53 6.98 -5.61
N GLU A 193 -8.43 6.29 -5.31
CA GLU A 193 -7.15 6.42 -6.00
C GLU A 193 -7.27 6.05 -7.49
N GLU A 194 -7.91 4.92 -7.80
CA GLU A 194 -8.19 4.54 -9.20
C GLU A 194 -9.08 5.56 -9.92
N MET A 195 -10.07 6.13 -9.23
CA MET A 195 -10.95 7.16 -9.80
C MET A 195 -10.19 8.47 -10.03
N MET A 196 -9.34 8.87 -9.08
CA MET A 196 -8.51 10.06 -9.18
C MET A 196 -7.46 9.92 -10.29
N GLU A 197 -6.87 8.74 -10.44
CA GLU A 197 -5.96 8.42 -11.54
C GLU A 197 -6.67 8.50 -12.91
N LYS A 198 -7.89 7.94 -13.02
CA LYS A 198 -8.72 8.04 -14.23
C LYS A 198 -9.12 9.48 -14.54
N ALA A 199 -9.45 10.27 -13.51
CA ALA A 199 -9.76 11.69 -13.65
C ALA A 199 -8.54 12.49 -14.09
N GLY A 200 -7.38 12.31 -13.45
CA GLY A 200 -6.12 12.94 -13.83
C GLY A 200 -5.70 12.61 -15.27
N LYS A 201 -5.86 11.34 -15.69
CA LYS A 201 -5.62 10.93 -17.09
C LYS A 201 -6.55 11.62 -18.09
N LYS A 202 -7.82 11.88 -17.72
CA LYS A 202 -8.78 12.61 -18.58
C LYS A 202 -8.51 14.11 -18.62
N VAL A 203 -8.19 14.73 -17.49
CA VAL A 203 -7.84 16.16 -17.41
C VAL A 203 -6.57 16.42 -18.22
N ARG A 204 -5.53 15.59 -18.09
CA ARG A 204 -4.31 15.70 -18.90
C ARG A 204 -4.60 15.59 -20.41
N ARG A 205 -5.49 14.69 -20.82
CA ARG A 205 -5.92 14.57 -22.22
C ARG A 205 -6.74 15.77 -22.71
N GLY A 206 -7.57 16.36 -21.86
CA GLY A 206 -8.37 17.54 -22.21
C GLY A 206 -7.57 18.85 -22.28
N PHE A 207 -6.55 19.00 -21.43
CA PHE A 207 -5.71 20.21 -21.40
C PHE A 207 -4.63 20.23 -22.50
N LEU A 208 -4.18 19.07 -22.98
CA LEU A 208 -3.17 19.00 -24.07
C LEU A 208 -3.73 19.28 -25.47
N LEU A 209 -5.06 19.32 -25.65
CA LEU A 209 -5.72 19.48 -26.96
C LEU A 209 -6.38 20.85 -27.17
N LYS A 210 -6.18 21.82 -26.27
CA LYS A 210 -6.72 23.18 -26.44
C LYS A 210 -5.68 24.23 -26.07
N LYS A 211 -4.68 24.43 -26.93
CA LYS A 211 -4.29 25.82 -27.22
C LYS A 211 -5.45 26.41 -27.99
N SER A 212 -6.06 27.45 -27.42
CA SER A 212 -7.28 28.05 -27.96
C SER A 212 -6.97 28.66 -29.33
N THR A 213 -7.62 28.15 -30.38
CA THR A 213 -7.58 28.71 -31.74
C THR A 213 -7.86 30.21 -31.79
N THR A 214 -8.58 30.76 -30.81
CA THR A 214 -8.84 32.19 -30.71
C THR A 214 -7.58 33.01 -30.44
N LYS A 215 -6.66 32.51 -29.61
CA LYS A 215 -5.42 33.23 -29.28
C LYS A 215 -4.42 33.19 -30.44
N GLU A 216 -4.40 32.07 -31.18
CA GLU A 216 -3.62 31.98 -32.42
C GLU A 216 -4.15 32.92 -33.51
N MET A 217 -5.47 33.10 -33.63
CA MET A 217 -6.05 34.08 -34.57
C MET A 217 -5.69 35.53 -34.19
N GLU A 218 -5.77 35.87 -32.90
CA GLU A 218 -5.43 37.22 -32.42
C GLU A 218 -3.94 37.54 -32.63
N GLU A 219 -3.05 36.57 -32.38
CA GLU A 219 -1.62 36.70 -32.69
C GLU A 219 -1.36 36.82 -34.20
N LEU A 220 -2.18 36.18 -35.05
CA LEU A 220 -2.09 36.32 -36.51
C LEU A 220 -2.54 37.70 -36.99
N GLU A 221 -3.63 38.23 -36.42
CA GLU A 221 -4.16 39.56 -36.72
C GLU A 221 -3.16 40.66 -36.34
N GLN A 222 -2.53 40.54 -35.16
CA GLN A 222 -1.50 41.49 -34.73
C GLN A 222 -0.31 41.51 -35.70
N LYS A 223 0.18 40.33 -36.11
CA LYS A 223 1.27 40.25 -37.10
C LYS A 223 0.89 40.83 -38.46
N MET A 224 -0.36 40.66 -38.88
CA MET A 224 -0.86 41.22 -40.13
C MET A 224 -0.94 42.75 -40.06
N GLN A 225 -1.42 43.30 -38.93
CA GLN A 225 -1.46 44.74 -38.69
C GLN A 225 -0.05 45.36 -38.66
N GLU A 226 0.91 44.71 -37.99
CA GLU A 226 2.31 45.15 -37.97
C GLU A 226 2.92 45.17 -39.38
N ALA A 227 2.67 44.14 -40.19
CA ALA A 227 3.16 44.09 -41.56
C ALA A 227 2.55 45.17 -42.46
N ASP A 228 1.27 45.49 -42.27
CA ASP A 228 0.60 46.57 -43.01
C ASP A 228 1.12 47.95 -42.62
N ILE A 229 1.40 48.17 -41.33
CA ILE A 229 2.02 49.41 -40.85
C ILE A 229 3.43 49.56 -41.45
N ALA A 230 4.23 48.50 -41.43
CA ALA A 230 5.58 48.52 -42.00
C ALA A 230 5.58 48.86 -43.50
N ARG A 231 4.67 48.26 -44.29
CA ARG A 231 4.53 48.58 -45.72
C ARG A 231 4.14 50.02 -45.98
N LYS A 232 3.23 50.59 -45.17
CA LYS A 232 2.85 52.00 -45.29
C LYS A 232 4.03 52.92 -44.99
N GLN A 233 4.84 52.54 -44.00
CA GLN A 233 6.02 53.31 -43.65
C GLN A 233 7.07 53.28 -44.75
N GLU A 234 7.34 52.12 -45.35
CA GLU A 234 8.22 52.01 -46.53
C GLU A 234 7.73 52.87 -47.72
N GLN A 235 6.42 52.92 -47.96
CA GLN A 235 5.85 53.77 -49.02
C GLN A 235 6.05 55.26 -48.73
N LEU A 236 5.92 55.67 -47.46
CA LEU A 236 6.08 57.05 -47.02
C LEU A 236 7.55 57.47 -47.08
N ASP A 237 8.45 56.60 -46.65
CA ASP A 237 9.90 56.82 -46.73
C ASP A 237 10.36 56.94 -48.20
N SER A 238 9.79 56.14 -49.11
CA SER A 238 10.05 56.28 -50.55
C SER A 238 9.55 57.63 -51.11
N GLN A 239 8.39 58.12 -50.67
CA GLN A 239 7.85 59.42 -51.11
C GLN A 239 8.68 60.59 -50.57
N MET A 240 9.12 60.50 -49.32
CA MET A 240 9.98 61.51 -48.68
C MET A 240 11.38 61.56 -49.31
N ALA A 241 11.92 60.43 -49.75
CA ALA A 241 13.21 60.38 -50.44
C ALA A 241 13.19 61.10 -51.80
N ASP A 242 12.06 61.04 -52.52
CA ASP A 242 11.88 61.79 -53.77
C ASP A 242 11.78 63.31 -53.51
N GLU A 243 11.09 63.72 -52.44
CA GLU A 243 10.88 65.14 -52.07
C GLU A 243 12.18 65.83 -51.59
N TYR A 244 13.11 65.10 -50.96
CA TYR A 244 14.40 65.65 -50.50
C TYR A 244 15.47 65.81 -51.59
N SER A 245 15.20 65.38 -52.82
CA SER A 245 16.17 65.46 -53.93
C SER A 245 16.11 66.77 -54.73
N GLU A 246 15.14 67.67 -54.45
CA GLU A 246 14.95 68.93 -55.18
C GLU A 246 15.47 70.21 -54.47
N GLU A 247 15.88 70.15 -53.20
CA GLU A 247 16.35 71.32 -52.43
C GLU A 247 17.82 71.20 -51.95
N GLU A 248 18.76 71.06 -52.89
CA GLU A 248 20.17 71.47 -52.68
C GLU A 248 20.57 72.55 -53.70
N SER A 249 20.36 73.82 -53.33
CA SER A 249 21.13 74.96 -53.86
C SER A 249 21.43 75.96 -52.73
N GLU A 250 22.51 75.70 -52.02
CA GLU A 250 23.16 76.56 -51.02
C GLU A 250 23.65 77.89 -51.64
N PRO A 251 23.86 79.02 -50.88
CA PRO A 251 25.03 79.06 -49.99
C PRO A 251 25.01 80.02 -48.76
N HIS A 252 25.71 79.56 -47.72
CA HIS A 252 26.82 80.28 -47.08
C HIS A 252 26.56 81.64 -46.41
N MET A 253 26.61 81.64 -45.07
CA MET A 253 27.15 82.77 -44.31
C MET A 253 28.04 82.27 -43.17
N ASP A 254 29.32 82.59 -43.31
CA ASP A 254 30.34 82.55 -42.28
C ASP A 254 29.87 83.27 -41.01
N GLN A 255 30.31 82.79 -39.85
CA GLN A 255 31.10 83.55 -38.88
C GLN A 255 31.43 82.68 -37.65
N PRO A 256 32.52 82.99 -36.94
CA PRO A 256 33.42 81.95 -36.46
C PRO A 256 33.67 81.99 -34.94
N TYR A 257 34.46 81.03 -34.48
CA TYR A 257 35.15 80.97 -33.18
C TYR A 257 34.23 80.83 -31.95
N SER A 258 34.53 80.02 -30.94
CA SER A 258 35.76 79.35 -30.54
C SER A 258 35.44 78.33 -29.46
N ASN A 259 36.21 77.24 -29.46
CA ASN A 259 36.76 76.51 -28.30
C ASN A 259 36.20 76.83 -26.92
N VAL A 260 35.83 75.79 -26.18
CA VAL A 260 36.78 75.08 -25.29
C VAL A 260 36.19 73.75 -24.83
N ASP A 261 37.01 72.69 -24.89
CA ASP A 261 37.36 71.78 -23.79
C ASP A 261 36.26 71.50 -22.74
N ALA A 262 36.01 70.29 -22.27
CA ALA A 262 36.81 69.08 -22.24
C ALA A 262 36.01 68.03 -21.43
N LEU A 263 36.27 66.77 -21.76
CA LEU A 263 36.41 65.64 -20.82
C LEU A 263 35.19 65.09 -20.04
N SER A 264 35.20 63.75 -20.01
CA SER A 264 34.83 62.89 -18.86
C SER A 264 33.31 62.65 -18.69
N PHE A 265 32.77 61.45 -18.47
CA PHE A 265 33.23 60.21 -17.83
C PHE A 265 32.17 59.13 -18.19
N SER A 266 32.51 57.99 -18.81
CA SER A 266 32.71 56.67 -18.19
C SER A 266 32.00 56.38 -16.86
N SER A 267 31.40 55.17 -16.79
CA SER A 267 30.91 54.41 -15.62
C SER A 267 29.39 54.45 -15.42
N LYS A 268 28.67 53.41 -14.98
CA LYS A 268 28.84 51.96 -14.74
C LYS A 268 27.54 51.55 -14.00
N ASN A 269 27.16 50.27 -14.09
CA ASN A 269 26.63 49.44 -12.99
C ASN A 269 25.33 49.86 -12.27
N GLN A 270 24.26 49.06 -12.35
CA GLN A 270 24.03 47.84 -11.55
C GLN A 270 23.57 48.17 -10.12
N GLU A 271 22.26 48.11 -9.88
CA GLU A 271 21.55 47.77 -8.62
C GLU A 271 20.09 47.52 -9.01
N PHE A 272 19.28 46.65 -8.40
CA PHE A 272 19.45 45.48 -7.54
C PHE A 272 18.17 44.65 -7.75
#